data_AF-A0A925LYB6-F1
#
_entry.id   AF-A0A925LYB6-F1
#
_cell.length_a   1.000
_cell.length_b   1.000
_cell.length_c   1.000
_cell.angle_alpha   90.00
_cell.angle_beta   90.00
_cell.angle_gamma   90.00
#
_symmetry.space_group_name_H-M   'P 1'
#
loop_
_entity.id
_entity.type
_entity.pdbx_description
1 polymer ?
#
loop_
_entity_poly.entity_id
_entity_poly.type
_entity_poly.pdbx_seq_one_letter_code
_entity_poly.pdbx_strand_id
1 'polypeptide(L)' 'AAAVESALQTIGMIEPENARVIQISDTLHLSRVRVSEAYFNDIQRSKHLRMDGAPYEFPVDAAGWLQDV' A
#
# COMPACT_ATOMS: atom_id res chain seq x y z
N ALA A 1 -6.43 8.29 9.13
CA ALA A 1 -6.23 6.86 8.79
C ALA A 1 -7.30 5.92 9.37
N ALA A 2 -8.24 6.37 10.22
CA ALA A 2 -9.23 5.52 10.89
C ALA A 2 -10.01 4.53 9.99
N ALA A 3 -10.31 4.90 8.74
CA ALA A 3 -10.98 4.01 7.79
C ALA A 3 -10.12 2.79 7.40
N VAL A 4 -8.81 2.99 7.20
CA VAL A 4 -7.87 1.91 6.85
C VAL A 4 -7.65 1.00 8.05
N GLU A 5 -7.44 1.57 9.24
CA GLU A 5 -7.32 0.80 10.49
C GLU A 5 -8.55 -0.07 10.74
N SER A 6 -9.75 0.50 10.57
CA SER A 6 -11.00 -0.26 10.71
C SER A 6 -11.09 -1.38 9.67
N ALA A 7 -10.71 -1.12 8.42
CA ALA A 7 -10.73 -2.14 7.37
C ALA A 7 -9.77 -3.29 7.67
N LEU A 8 -8.56 -3.00 8.17
CA LEU A 8 -7.56 -4.02 8.55
C LEU A 8 -8.03 -4.96 9.65
N GLN A 9 -8.98 -4.56 10.50
CA GLN A 9 -9.57 -5.45 11.50
C GLN A 9 -10.58 -6.44 10.89
N THR A 10 -11.05 -6.18 9.66
CA THR A 10 -12.10 -7.00 9.02
C THR A 10 -11.56 -8.08 8.09
N ILE A 11 -10.31 -7.98 7.64
CA ILE A 11 -9.73 -8.92 6.66
C ILE A 11 -9.49 -10.32 7.24
N GLY A 12 -9.34 -10.45 8.56
CA GLY A 12 -9.21 -11.72 9.29
C GLY A 12 -7.99 -12.57 8.91
N MET A 13 -7.66 -13.56 9.76
CA MET A 13 -6.65 -14.62 9.49
C MET A 13 -5.20 -14.17 9.21
N ILE A 14 -4.92 -12.87 9.19
CA ILE A 14 -3.61 -12.27 8.94
C ILE A 14 -3.47 -11.05 9.87
N GLU A 15 -2.32 -10.91 10.54
CA GLU A 15 -2.02 -9.74 11.36
C GLU A 15 -1.98 -8.46 10.50
N PRO A 16 -2.47 -7.31 10.99
CA PRO A 16 -2.54 -6.07 10.22
C PRO A 16 -1.25 -5.68 9.51
N GLU A 17 -0.08 -5.89 10.12
CA GLU A 17 1.23 -5.62 9.49
C GLU A 17 1.52 -6.48 8.25
N ASN A 18 0.95 -7.68 8.18
CA ASN A 18 1.14 -8.62 7.07
C ASN A 18 0.05 -8.47 5.99
N ALA A 19 -0.87 -7.53 6.16
CA ALA A 19 -1.93 -7.28 5.21
C ALA A 19 -1.37 -6.80 3.86
N ARG A 20 -1.93 -7.34 2.79
CA ARG A 20 -1.64 -6.92 1.42
C ARG A 20 -2.48 -5.70 1.09
N VAL A 21 -1.84 -4.54 1.00
CA VAL A 21 -2.49 -3.25 0.74
C VAL A 21 -1.94 -2.66 -0.56
N ILE A 22 -2.82 -2.12 -1.40
CA ILE A 22 -2.48 -1.35 -2.59
C ILE A 22 -3.19 0.00 -2.49
N GLN A 23 -2.45 1.09 -2.63
CA GLN A 23 -3.00 2.44 -2.75
C GLN A 23 -2.92 2.88 -4.21
N ILE A 24 -4.08 3.23 -4.76
CA ILE A 24 -4.24 3.74 -6.11
C ILE A 24 -4.66 5.20 -6.00
N SER A 25 -3.86 6.12 -6.53
CA SER A 25 -4.18 7.56 -6.56
C SER A 25 -5.15 7.91 -7.68
N ASP A 26 -4.96 7.31 -8.85
CA ASP A 26 -5.77 7.53 -10.04
C ASP A 26 -6.04 6.19 -10.75
N THR A 27 -7.31 5.78 -10.77
CA THR A 27 -7.74 4.54 -11.44
C THR A 27 -7.84 4.68 -12.96
N LEU A 28 -7.90 5.91 -13.48
CA LEU A 28 -7.91 6.20 -14.92
C LEU A 28 -6.50 6.14 -15.52
N HIS A 29 -5.48 6.52 -14.74
CA HIS A 29 -4.07 6.56 -15.17
C HIS A 29 -3.17 5.65 -14.31
N LEU A 30 -3.41 4.34 -14.39
CA LEU A 30 -2.72 3.34 -13.58
C LEU A 30 -1.30 3.00 -14.08
N SER A 31 -0.38 3.94 -13.97
CA SER A 31 1.04 3.74 -14.31
C SER A 31 1.94 3.45 -13.10
N ARG A 32 1.52 3.91 -11.91
CA ARG A 32 2.23 3.77 -10.64
C ARG A 32 1.21 3.51 -9.53
N VAL A 33 1.55 2.63 -8.60
CA VAL A 33 0.76 2.35 -7.41
C VAL A 33 1.71 2.19 -6.23
N ARG A 34 1.24 2.51 -5.02
CA ARG A 34 1.96 2.19 -3.78
C ARG A 34 1.44 0.86 -3.25
N VAL A 35 2.33 0.03 -2.71
CA VAL A 35 1.97 -1.26 -2.11
C VAL A 35 2.59 -1.40 -0.73
N SER A 36 1.96 -2.19 0.13
CA SER A 36 2.59 -2.62 1.39
C SER A 36 3.77 -3.55 1.13
N GLU A 37 4.68 -3.63 2.10
CA GLU A 37 5.85 -4.50 2.06
C GLU A 37 5.51 -5.98 1.84
N ALA A 38 4.31 -6.42 2.22
CA ALA A 38 3.79 -7.75 1.98
C ALA A 38 3.81 -8.17 0.49
N TYR A 39 3.90 -7.21 -0.44
CA TYR A 39 4.02 -7.46 -1.89
C TYR A 39 5.45 -7.54 -2.42
N PHE A 40 6.49 -7.22 -1.65
CA PHE A 40 7.85 -7.07 -2.20
C PHE A 40 8.37 -8.36 -2.86
N ASN A 41 8.13 -9.52 -2.23
CA ASN A 41 8.52 -10.81 -2.80
C ASN A 41 7.80 -11.12 -4.11
N ASP A 42 6.51 -10.76 -4.21
CA ASP A 42 5.70 -10.98 -5.41
C ASP A 42 6.14 -10.05 -6.55
N ILE A 43 6.47 -8.80 -6.24
CA ILE A 43 6.96 -7.82 -7.22
C ILE A 43 8.32 -8.23 -7.77
N GLN A 44 9.26 -8.67 -6.92
CA GLN A 44 10.59 -9.12 -7.36
C GLN A 44 10.52 -10.30 -8.34
N ARG A 45 9.48 -11.13 -8.25
CA ARG A 45 9.25 -12.29 -9.14
C ARG A 45 8.44 -11.94 -10.38
N SER A 46 7.84 -10.75 -10.43
CA SER A 46 6.99 -10.34 -11.54
C SER A 46 7.80 -9.94 -12.76
N LYS A 47 7.30 -10.30 -13.95
CA LYS A 47 7.82 -9.81 -15.24
C LYS A 47 7.15 -8.51 -15.70
N HIS A 48 6.09 -8.09 -15.00
CA HIS A 48 5.23 -6.97 -15.41
C HIS A 48 5.34 -5.77 -14.47
N LEU A 49 5.89 -5.97 -13.27
CA LEU A 49 6.03 -4.94 -12.25
C LEU A 49 7.51 -4.74 -11.94
N ARG A 50 7.85 -3.53 -11.51
CA ARG A 50 9.17 -3.19 -10.98
C ARG A 50 9.01 -2.28 -9.78
N MET A 51 9.92 -2.41 -8.82
CA MET A 51 10.01 -1.44 -7.73
C MET A 51 10.39 -0.08 -8.30
N ASP A 52 9.70 0.95 -7.85
CA ASP A 52 9.90 2.32 -8.30
C ASP A 52 10.51 3.17 -7.17
N GLY A 53 11.76 2.85 -6.85
CA GLY A 53 12.51 3.45 -5.75
C GLY A 53 12.65 2.55 -4.52
N ALA A 54 13.23 3.12 -3.47
CA ALA A 54 13.39 2.45 -2.18
C ALA A 54 12.07 2.52 -1.37
N PRO A 55 11.83 1.55 -0.47
CA PRO A 55 10.74 1.63 0.50
C PRO A 55 10.83 2.89 1.37
N TYR A 56 9.69 3.44 1.75
CA TYR A 56 9.57 4.59 2.63
C TYR A 56 8.32 4.45 3.50
N GLU A 57 8.26 5.20 4.60
CA GLU A 57 7.08 5.21 5.46
C GLU A 57 5.86 5.78 4.74
N PHE A 58 4.69 5.21 5.01
CA PHE A 58 3.46 5.67 4.38
C PHE A 58 3.15 7.13 4.79
N PRO A 59 3.03 8.09 3.85
CA PRO A 59 3.13 9.52 4.15
C PRO A 59 1.79 10.11 4.59
N VAL A 60 1.31 9.65 5.74
CA VAL A 60 0.13 10.20 6.42
C VAL A 60 0.55 11.25 7.45
N ASP A 61 -0.19 12.37 7.50
CA ASP A 61 0.02 13.39 8.54
C ASP A 61 -0.57 12.99 9.90
N ALA A 62 -0.41 13.86 10.90
CA ALA A 62 -0.95 13.65 12.25
C ALA A 62 -2.49 13.60 12.30
N ALA A 63 -3.17 14.18 11.31
CA ALA A 63 -4.63 14.08 11.15
C ALA A 63 -5.03 12.81 10.37
N GLY A 64 -4.05 12.05 9.88
CA GLY A 64 -4.22 10.81 9.16
C GLY A 64 -4.62 10.98 7.69
N TRP A 65 -4.28 12.11 7.09
CA TRP A 65 -4.44 12.43 5.66
C TRP A 65 -3.16 12.15 4.89
N LEU A 66 -3.31 11.59 3.69
CA LEU A 66 -2.20 11.32 2.77
C LEU A 66 -1.68 12.63 2.16
N GLN A 67 -0.37 12.86 2.18
CA GLN A 67 0.23 14.18 1.87
C GLN A 67 0.79 14.33 0.46
N ASP A 68 0.85 13.26 -0.34
CA ASP A 68 1.58 13.22 -1.61
C ASP A 68 0.77 12.57 -2.75
N VAL A 69 -0.53 12.87 -2.77
CA VAL A 69 -1.48 12.48 -3.82
C VAL A 69 -1.82 13.61 -4.78
#